data_AF-A0A2H3J1Q3-F1
#
_entry.id   AF-A0A2H3J1Q3-F1
#
_cell.length_a   1.000
_cell.length_b   1.000
_cell.length_c   1.000
_cell.angle_alpha   90.00
_cell.angle_beta   90.00
_cell.angle_gamma   90.00
#
_symmetry.space_group_name_H-M   'P 1'
#
loop_
_entity.id
_entity.type
_entity.pdbx_description
1 polymer ?
#
loop_
_entity_poly.entity_id
_entity_poly.type
_entity_poly.pdbx_seq_one_letter_code
_entity_poly.pdbx_strand_id
1 'polypeptide(L)'
;MHHALESYDILWAIFRNFEPTTSYQDRTTLANAARVCRRVSSIALDCLWRHLTDPLPALKVISSFQAVTPTFDPDDENSYRDDEIEGDRYHLTDIISARDMERFQLYATRVRVLSFSSGKSWSSRAAVLSCIASLSRGPLFPNLQELAWSQTSPADFTILSFLTHAILRFSINHASGSLRDEIWSVHDPGLSTYLHAISSSLPNLRELSIQTRCCPSIILPLVRLRHLRKVSLYPTSMDCTLYRFLATLVNLVDLELRLELMDDTDVAFPQGFNALETLDISGRLSHIVRFAVAINSTAFRSVSIYDYDGESDERDLCLFFAVLRHKFRSSLRRVTCGTMLKKTTSVPLIDIIYPLMELPPLDSISFNSMTPFRTSSTDLTKMAASWPNLTALRICYDSEDEPPHISVLLELSRLCPHLRILTLPSLDFRSPVPDYTPPPATQPHALRALNVAFFPRRAIEDPMSVAQFIDTVFPELVLERTLVSARRPDGVKPDRWAWGRLREALGAFKARRMHSGASVREHGLSAAYHGSQDT
;
A
#
# COMPACT_ATOMS: atom_id res chain seq x y z
N MET A 1 15.53 -26.11 31.54
CA MET A 1 14.85 -25.48 30.37
C MET A 1 13.75 -24.61 30.96
N HIS A 2 13.66 -23.32 30.60
CA HIS A 2 12.67 -22.42 31.20
C HIS A 2 11.25 -22.87 30.82
N HIS A 3 10.30 -22.92 31.77
CA HIS A 3 8.94 -23.46 31.59
C HIS A 3 8.17 -22.78 30.43
N ALA A 4 8.50 -21.53 30.13
CA ALA A 4 7.96 -20.79 28.98
C ALA A 4 8.38 -21.38 27.61
N LEU A 5 9.59 -21.97 27.51
CA LEU A 5 10.08 -22.65 26.29
C LEU A 5 9.47 -24.05 26.11
N GLU A 6 8.61 -24.47 27.04
CA GLU A 6 7.80 -25.67 26.92
C GLU A 6 6.41 -25.37 26.34
N SER A 7 6.05 -24.12 26.09
CA SER A 7 4.79 -23.78 25.41
C SER A 7 5.00 -23.69 23.90
N TYR A 8 4.17 -24.43 23.15
CA TYR A 8 4.17 -24.37 21.68
C TYR A 8 3.86 -22.95 21.18
N ASP A 9 2.87 -22.29 21.79
CA ASP A 9 2.42 -20.95 21.37
C ASP A 9 3.49 -19.90 21.59
N ILE A 10 4.26 -20.01 22.68
CA ILE A 10 5.37 -19.10 22.99
C ILE A 10 6.51 -19.31 21.99
N LEU A 11 6.89 -20.56 21.71
CA LEU A 11 7.93 -20.86 20.72
C LEU A 11 7.51 -20.41 19.31
N TRP A 12 6.25 -20.63 18.93
CA TRP A 12 5.73 -20.18 17.65
C TRP A 12 5.72 -18.66 17.55
N ALA A 13 5.29 -17.95 18.59
CA ALA A 13 5.32 -16.49 18.63
C ALA A 13 6.75 -15.94 18.52
N ILE A 14 7.74 -16.58 19.17
CA ILE A 14 9.15 -16.21 19.06
C ILE A 14 9.65 -16.40 17.62
N PHE A 15 9.47 -17.60 17.05
CA PHE A 15 10.00 -17.93 15.73
C PHE A 15 9.32 -17.19 14.58
N ARG A 16 8.06 -16.79 14.75
CA ARG A 16 7.35 -15.94 13.78
C ARG A 16 8.00 -14.57 13.60
N ASN A 17 8.72 -14.05 14.59
CA ASN A 17 9.45 -12.78 14.41
C ASN A 17 10.63 -12.91 13.44
N PHE A 18 11.06 -14.13 13.13
CA PHE A 18 12.11 -14.44 12.16
C PHE A 18 11.52 -14.96 10.83
N GLU A 19 10.24 -14.67 10.53
CA GLU A 19 9.61 -15.17 9.31
C GLU A 19 10.41 -14.67 8.08
N PRO A 20 10.77 -15.56 7.13
CA PRO A 20 11.78 -15.30 6.08
C PRO A 20 11.58 -14.14 5.10
N THR A 21 10.51 -13.36 5.22
CA THR A 21 10.17 -12.30 4.27
C THR A 21 11.11 -11.08 4.37
N THR A 22 11.94 -11.00 5.42
CA THR A 22 12.66 -9.79 5.81
C THR A 22 14.19 -9.85 5.70
N SER A 23 14.84 -11.01 5.90
CA SER A 23 16.32 -11.09 5.88
C SER A 23 16.86 -12.51 5.64
N TYR A 24 18.00 -12.60 4.94
CA TYR A 24 18.79 -13.84 4.84
C TYR A 24 19.22 -14.37 6.23
N GLN A 25 19.49 -13.46 7.17
CA GLN A 25 19.92 -13.82 8.52
C GLN A 25 18.79 -14.53 9.30
N ASP A 26 17.54 -14.16 9.07
CA ASP A 26 16.38 -14.77 9.72
C ASP A 26 16.21 -16.23 9.27
N ARG A 27 16.38 -16.49 7.97
CA ARG A 27 16.36 -17.86 7.41
C ARG A 27 17.47 -18.74 8.01
N THR A 28 18.69 -18.22 8.10
CA THR A 28 19.81 -18.95 8.72
C THR A 28 19.54 -19.23 10.19
N THR A 29 18.97 -18.26 10.91
CA THR A 29 18.59 -18.41 12.32
C THR A 29 17.57 -19.53 12.51
N LEU A 30 16.51 -19.55 11.71
CA LEU A 30 15.50 -20.62 11.74
C LEU A 30 16.08 -21.99 11.35
N ALA A 31 16.95 -22.04 10.34
CA ALA A 31 17.63 -23.27 9.94
C ALA A 31 18.54 -23.82 11.05
N ASN A 32 19.24 -22.95 11.77
CA ASN A 32 20.04 -23.34 12.92
C ASN A 32 19.16 -23.79 14.09
N ALA A 33 18.10 -23.05 14.41
CA ALA A 33 17.13 -23.42 15.44
C ALA A 33 16.50 -24.79 15.16
N ALA A 34 16.20 -25.08 13.89
CA ALA A 34 15.64 -26.36 13.48
C ALA A 34 16.55 -27.57 13.76
N ARG A 35 17.85 -27.34 13.98
CA ARG A 35 18.87 -28.37 14.25
C ARG A 35 19.19 -28.53 15.73
N VAL A 36 18.64 -27.70 16.62
CA VAL A 36 18.95 -27.71 18.06
C VAL A 36 18.34 -28.90 18.78
N CYS A 37 17.01 -29.08 18.69
CA CYS A 37 16.32 -30.21 19.31
C CYS A 37 15.03 -30.56 18.56
N ARG A 38 14.51 -31.79 18.75
CA ARG A 38 13.33 -32.29 18.01
C ARG A 38 12.08 -31.42 18.17
N ARG A 39 11.86 -30.87 19.37
CA ARG A 39 10.68 -30.05 19.68
C ARG A 39 10.70 -28.69 18.99
N VAL A 40 11.87 -28.04 18.99
CA VAL A 40 12.09 -26.78 18.28
C VAL A 40 12.14 -27.02 16.77
N SER A 41 12.64 -28.18 16.36
CA SER A 41 12.80 -28.56 14.95
C SER A 41 11.51 -28.43 14.15
N SER A 42 10.39 -28.99 14.63
CA SER A 42 9.13 -28.92 13.91
C SER A 42 8.65 -27.47 13.73
N ILE A 43 8.67 -26.67 14.80
CA ILE A 43 8.18 -25.28 14.78
C ILE A 43 9.08 -24.40 13.92
N ALA A 44 10.39 -24.53 14.06
CA ALA A 44 11.36 -23.76 13.28
C ALA A 44 11.29 -24.12 11.79
N LEU A 45 11.08 -25.39 11.44
CA LEU A 45 10.85 -25.82 10.06
C LEU A 45 9.51 -25.30 9.53
N ASP A 46 8.45 -25.29 10.34
CA ASP A 46 7.18 -24.68 9.95
C ASP A 46 7.36 -23.21 9.60
N CYS A 47 8.07 -22.43 10.42
CA CYS A 47 8.36 -21.03 10.13
C CYS A 47 9.29 -20.86 8.91
N LEU A 48 10.33 -21.68 8.78
CA LEU A 48 11.33 -21.58 7.71
C LEU A 48 10.75 -21.85 6.32
N TRP A 49 9.85 -22.83 6.23
CA TRP A 49 9.25 -23.30 4.98
C TRP A 49 7.90 -22.66 4.67
N ARG A 50 7.29 -21.93 5.61
CA ARG A 50 5.99 -21.28 5.45
C ARG A 50 5.93 -20.36 4.23
N HIS A 51 6.96 -19.55 4.03
CA HIS A 51 7.06 -18.61 2.92
C HIS A 51 8.28 -18.95 2.05
N LEU A 52 8.03 -19.22 0.77
CA LEU A 52 9.05 -19.40 -0.26
C LEU A 52 8.98 -18.29 -1.30
N THR A 53 10.10 -17.63 -1.56
CA THR A 53 10.24 -16.59 -2.61
C THR A 53 10.72 -17.17 -3.94
N ASP A 54 10.95 -18.48 -3.99
CA ASP A 54 11.21 -19.28 -5.19
C ASP A 54 10.88 -20.75 -4.85
N PRO A 55 10.38 -21.59 -5.77
CA PRO A 55 10.25 -23.03 -5.53
C PRO A 55 11.60 -23.76 -5.35
N LEU A 56 12.71 -23.18 -5.78
CA LEU A 56 14.06 -23.75 -5.78
C LEU A 56 14.48 -24.42 -4.47
N PRO A 57 14.27 -23.84 -3.26
CA PRO A 57 14.63 -24.48 -2.00
C PRO A 57 13.94 -25.83 -1.81
N ALA A 58 12.67 -25.96 -2.23
CA ALA A 58 11.93 -27.21 -2.15
C ALA A 58 12.47 -28.23 -3.15
N LEU A 59 12.81 -27.78 -4.36
CA LEU A 59 13.38 -28.65 -5.40
C LEU A 59 14.77 -29.19 -5.04
N LYS A 60 15.61 -28.39 -4.35
CA LYS A 60 16.92 -28.79 -3.84
C LYS A 60 16.88 -29.93 -2.80
N VAL A 61 15.70 -30.31 -2.32
CA VAL A 61 15.52 -31.49 -1.45
C VAL A 61 15.68 -32.79 -2.25
N ILE A 62 15.40 -32.75 -3.56
CA ILE A 62 15.51 -33.89 -4.47
C ILE A 62 16.96 -33.99 -4.95
N SER A 63 17.63 -35.11 -4.68
CA SER A 63 19.06 -35.24 -4.98
C SER A 63 19.40 -35.21 -6.47
N SER A 64 18.48 -35.63 -7.35
CA SER A 64 18.67 -35.60 -8.80
C SER A 64 18.44 -34.22 -9.43
N PHE A 65 17.92 -33.25 -8.66
CA PHE A 65 17.66 -31.90 -9.15
C PHE A 65 18.93 -31.04 -9.15
N GLN A 66 19.16 -30.34 -10.26
CA GLN A 66 20.21 -29.34 -10.40
C GLN A 66 19.64 -28.04 -10.98
N ALA A 67 20.08 -26.93 -10.41
CA ALA A 67 19.85 -25.59 -10.95
C ALA A 67 21.20 -25.04 -11.43
N VAL A 68 21.29 -24.76 -12.73
CA VAL A 68 22.50 -24.26 -13.37
C VAL A 68 22.27 -22.81 -13.75
N THR A 69 23.06 -21.91 -13.18
CA THR A 69 23.09 -20.51 -13.59
C THR A 69 23.88 -20.44 -14.90
N PRO A 70 23.30 -19.92 -16.00
CA PRO A 70 24.02 -19.77 -17.26
C PRO A 70 25.25 -18.89 -17.06
N THR A 71 26.38 -19.31 -17.63
CA THR A 71 27.62 -18.54 -17.61
C THR A 71 27.47 -17.38 -18.59
N PHE A 72 27.56 -16.15 -18.09
CA PHE A 72 27.68 -14.97 -18.94
C PHE A 72 28.96 -15.07 -19.76
N ASP A 73 28.83 -15.03 -21.09
CA ASP A 73 29.96 -14.86 -22.00
C ASP A 73 30.24 -13.35 -22.14
N PRO A 74 31.32 -12.83 -21.55
CA PRO A 74 31.60 -11.40 -21.55
C PRO A 74 31.88 -10.83 -22.96
N ASP A 75 32.15 -11.68 -23.96
CA ASP A 75 32.44 -11.29 -25.35
C ASP A 75 31.19 -11.22 -26.25
N ASP A 76 30.00 -11.60 -25.76
CA ASP A 76 28.74 -11.45 -26.51
C ASP A 76 28.19 -10.02 -26.34
N GLU A 77 28.44 -9.15 -27.32
CA GLU A 77 27.93 -7.75 -27.38
C GLU A 77 26.39 -7.65 -27.27
N ASN A 78 25.64 -8.75 -27.49
CA ASN A 78 24.18 -8.78 -27.28
C ASN A 78 23.78 -9.09 -25.82
N SER A 79 24.68 -9.59 -24.97
CA SER A 79 24.37 -9.97 -23.58
C SER A 79 24.13 -8.78 -22.65
N TYR A 80 24.61 -7.59 -23.02
CA TYR A 80 24.43 -6.35 -22.25
C TYR A 80 23.16 -5.57 -22.60
N ARG A 81 22.38 -6.00 -23.62
CA ARG A 81 21.21 -5.24 -24.09
C ARG A 81 19.90 -5.55 -23.37
N ASP A 82 19.84 -6.66 -22.65
CA ASP A 82 18.68 -7.00 -21.84
C ASP A 82 19.02 -6.86 -20.35
N ASP A 83 18.48 -5.83 -19.70
CA ASP A 83 18.50 -5.64 -18.23
C ASP A 83 17.77 -6.77 -17.45
N GLU A 84 17.47 -7.90 -18.08
CA GLU A 84 16.71 -9.00 -17.53
C GLU A 84 17.63 -10.13 -17.07
N ILE A 85 17.65 -10.34 -15.75
CA ILE A 85 18.40 -11.39 -15.04
C ILE A 85 18.14 -12.76 -15.71
N GLU A 86 19.18 -13.34 -16.32
CA GLU A 86 19.14 -14.70 -16.87
C GLU A 86 18.94 -15.69 -15.71
N GLY A 87 17.72 -16.20 -15.54
CA GLY A 87 17.39 -17.06 -14.41
C GLY A 87 17.98 -18.47 -14.54
N ASP A 88 18.13 -19.17 -13.41
CA ASP A 88 18.63 -20.54 -13.36
C ASP A 88 17.84 -21.51 -14.26
N ARG A 89 18.56 -22.41 -14.96
CA ARG A 89 18.00 -23.53 -15.72
C ARG A 89 17.86 -24.77 -14.84
N TYR A 90 16.69 -25.40 -14.89
CA TYR A 90 16.38 -26.56 -14.03
C TYR A 90 16.58 -27.86 -14.80
N HIS A 91 17.28 -28.81 -14.18
CA HIS A 91 17.61 -30.11 -14.76
C HIS A 91 17.36 -31.23 -13.75
N LEU A 92 16.90 -32.38 -14.24
CA LEU A 92 16.90 -33.64 -13.51
C LEU A 92 18.00 -34.52 -14.11
N THR A 93 18.99 -34.85 -13.29
CA THR A 93 20.17 -35.64 -13.70
C THR A 93 19.95 -37.15 -13.64
N ASP A 94 18.92 -37.58 -12.90
CA ASP A 94 18.57 -38.98 -12.69
C ASP A 94 17.09 -39.11 -12.29
N ILE A 95 16.60 -40.35 -12.19
CA ILE A 95 15.26 -40.70 -11.72
C ILE A 95 15.07 -40.21 -10.28
N ILE A 96 13.92 -39.61 -10.00
CA ILE A 96 13.57 -39.18 -8.65
C ILE A 96 13.25 -40.41 -7.80
N SER A 97 14.05 -40.65 -6.75
CA SER A 97 13.84 -41.78 -5.86
C SER A 97 12.57 -41.59 -5.01
N ALA A 98 11.94 -42.70 -4.59
CA ALA A 98 10.78 -42.64 -3.69
C ALA A 98 11.09 -41.89 -2.38
N ARG A 99 12.31 -42.05 -1.87
CA ARG A 99 12.79 -41.37 -0.66
C ARG A 99 12.90 -39.86 -0.84
N ASP A 100 13.38 -39.40 -2.00
CA ASP A 100 13.45 -37.97 -2.31
C ASP A 100 12.04 -37.37 -2.41
N MET A 101 11.12 -38.10 -3.03
CA MET A 101 9.72 -37.68 -3.15
C MET A 101 9.03 -37.59 -1.78
N GLU A 102 9.21 -38.59 -0.90
CA GLU A 102 8.70 -38.53 0.48
C GLU A 102 9.27 -37.34 1.25
N ARG A 103 10.57 -37.09 1.10
CA ARG A 103 11.24 -35.97 1.76
C ARG A 103 10.73 -34.63 1.22
N PHE A 104 10.57 -34.50 -0.09
CA PHE A 104 9.98 -33.32 -0.73
C PHE A 104 8.58 -33.06 -0.18
N GLN A 105 7.71 -34.08 -0.17
CA GLN A 105 6.35 -33.97 0.35
C GLN A 105 6.31 -33.52 1.82
N LEU A 106 7.21 -34.02 2.66
CA LEU A 106 7.30 -33.63 4.06
C LEU A 106 7.52 -32.12 4.24
N TYR A 107 8.36 -31.49 3.42
CA TYR A 107 8.57 -30.04 3.46
C TYR A 107 7.48 -29.27 2.72
N ALA A 108 6.99 -29.81 1.60
CA ALA A 108 5.96 -29.20 0.79
C ALA A 108 4.65 -28.94 1.55
N THR A 109 4.28 -29.81 2.50
CA THR A 109 3.11 -29.60 3.37
C THR A 109 3.22 -28.38 4.28
N ARG A 110 4.42 -27.85 4.52
CA ARG A 110 4.66 -26.68 5.38
C ARG A 110 4.53 -25.36 4.61
N VAL A 111 4.60 -25.40 3.29
CA VAL A 111 4.52 -24.20 2.43
C VAL A 111 3.10 -23.66 2.42
N ARG A 112 2.95 -22.38 2.76
CA ARG A 112 1.68 -21.64 2.79
C ARG A 112 1.66 -20.46 1.82
N VAL A 113 2.81 -19.86 1.58
CA VAL A 113 2.98 -18.72 0.67
C VAL A 113 4.09 -19.05 -0.31
N LEU A 114 3.80 -18.90 -1.59
CA LEU A 114 4.76 -19.01 -2.68
C LEU A 114 4.71 -17.73 -3.51
N SER A 115 5.84 -17.02 -3.56
CA SER A 115 6.07 -15.94 -4.51
C SER A 115 7.20 -16.37 -5.43
N PHE A 116 7.10 -16.20 -6.75
CA PHE A 116 8.22 -16.50 -7.64
C PHE A 116 8.14 -15.72 -8.95
N SER A 117 9.30 -15.53 -9.59
CA SER A 117 9.39 -15.00 -10.95
C SER A 117 9.83 -16.08 -11.92
N SER A 118 9.22 -16.11 -13.10
CA SER A 118 9.49 -17.05 -14.18
C SER A 118 10.92 -16.99 -14.72
N GLY A 119 11.55 -15.80 -14.71
CA GLY A 119 12.85 -15.57 -15.35
C GLY A 119 12.89 -15.96 -16.85
N LYS A 120 14.06 -15.84 -17.49
CA LYS A 120 14.24 -16.24 -18.89
C LYS A 120 14.22 -17.76 -19.11
N SER A 121 14.61 -18.53 -18.10
CA SER A 121 14.72 -20.00 -18.17
C SER A 121 13.42 -20.75 -17.80
N TRP A 122 12.26 -20.09 -17.88
CA TRP A 122 10.96 -20.64 -17.44
C TRP A 122 10.61 -21.99 -18.08
N SER A 123 10.99 -22.23 -19.33
CA SER A 123 10.69 -23.48 -20.04
C SER A 123 11.30 -24.72 -19.37
N SER A 124 12.55 -24.61 -18.93
CA SER A 124 13.23 -25.66 -18.17
C SER A 124 12.56 -25.91 -16.81
N ARG A 125 12.11 -24.83 -16.15
CA ARG A 125 11.44 -24.91 -14.86
C ARG A 125 10.07 -25.57 -14.99
N ALA A 126 9.29 -25.17 -15.98
CA ALA A 126 7.98 -25.75 -16.28
C ALA A 126 8.08 -27.26 -16.54
N ALA A 127 9.09 -27.70 -17.31
CA ALA A 127 9.31 -29.12 -17.58
C ALA A 127 9.62 -29.93 -16.32
N VAL A 128 10.55 -29.46 -15.48
CA VAL A 128 10.91 -30.12 -14.22
C VAL A 128 9.74 -30.13 -13.24
N LEU A 129 9.04 -29.01 -13.08
CA LEU A 129 7.89 -28.92 -12.19
C LEU A 129 6.72 -29.79 -12.63
N SER A 130 6.46 -29.88 -13.94
CA SER A 130 5.47 -30.80 -14.50
C SER A 130 5.82 -32.27 -14.23
N CYS A 131 7.10 -32.64 -14.35
CA CYS A 131 7.59 -33.98 -14.02
C CYS A 131 7.42 -34.32 -12.52
N ILE A 132 7.76 -33.39 -11.63
CA ILE A 132 7.58 -33.60 -10.18
C ILE A 132 6.09 -33.65 -9.83
N ALA A 133 5.26 -32.83 -10.48
CA ALA A 133 3.82 -32.81 -10.26
C ALA A 133 3.16 -34.13 -10.71
N SER A 134 3.61 -34.73 -11.82
CA SER A 134 3.06 -36.01 -12.29
C SER A 134 3.46 -37.21 -11.41
N LEU A 135 4.59 -37.10 -10.70
CA LEU A 135 5.02 -38.09 -9.70
C LEU A 135 4.42 -37.85 -8.31
N SER A 136 3.88 -36.66 -8.07
CA SER A 136 3.24 -36.31 -6.81
C SER A 136 1.82 -36.86 -6.75
N ARG A 137 1.38 -37.35 -5.59
CA ARG A 137 0.01 -37.88 -5.38
C ARG A 137 -1.06 -36.78 -5.28
N GLY A 138 -0.75 -35.56 -5.70
CA GLY A 138 -1.56 -34.37 -5.49
C GLY A 138 -0.78 -33.09 -5.86
N PRO A 139 -1.31 -31.91 -5.50
CA PRO A 139 -0.62 -30.64 -5.74
C PRO A 139 0.78 -30.61 -5.11
N LEU A 140 1.73 -29.96 -5.78
CA LEU A 140 3.12 -29.85 -5.31
C LEU A 140 3.20 -29.26 -3.90
N PHE A 141 2.38 -28.26 -3.60
CA PHE A 141 2.23 -27.65 -2.28
C PHE A 141 0.77 -27.76 -1.84
N PRO A 142 0.38 -28.84 -1.13
CA PRO A 142 -1.03 -29.13 -0.85
C PRO A 142 -1.70 -28.12 0.08
N ASN A 143 -0.88 -27.37 0.79
CA ASN A 143 -1.25 -26.50 1.89
C ASN A 143 -1.08 -25.01 1.54
N LEU A 144 -0.80 -24.72 0.26
CA LEU A 144 -0.57 -23.39 -0.27
C LEU A 144 -1.85 -22.54 -0.22
N GLN A 145 -1.75 -21.37 0.39
CA GLN A 145 -2.85 -20.43 0.62
C GLN A 145 -2.68 -19.15 -0.20
N GLU A 146 -1.44 -18.73 -0.45
CA GLU A 146 -1.12 -17.49 -1.17
C GLU A 146 -0.12 -17.78 -2.27
N LEU A 147 -0.44 -17.33 -3.48
CA LEU A 147 0.37 -17.53 -4.67
C LEU A 147 0.56 -16.19 -5.38
N ALA A 148 1.80 -15.73 -5.44
CA ALA A 148 2.20 -14.54 -6.19
C ALA A 148 3.14 -14.94 -7.32
N TRP A 149 2.82 -14.53 -8.54
CA TRP A 149 3.57 -14.93 -9.72
C TRP A 149 3.94 -13.72 -10.58
N SER A 150 5.24 -13.58 -10.83
CA SER A 150 5.78 -12.56 -11.72
C SER A 150 6.17 -13.19 -13.05
N GLN A 151 5.31 -13.00 -14.05
CA GLN A 151 5.47 -13.54 -15.38
C GLN A 151 6.51 -12.75 -16.19
N THR A 152 7.28 -13.47 -17.01
CA THR A 152 8.25 -12.92 -17.98
C THR A 152 7.88 -13.25 -19.43
N SER A 153 6.93 -14.16 -19.65
CA SER A 153 6.46 -14.53 -20.99
C SER A 153 5.01 -15.03 -20.94
N PRO A 154 4.13 -14.61 -21.88
CA PRO A 154 2.77 -15.15 -22.03
C PRO A 154 2.70 -16.67 -22.25
N ALA A 155 3.79 -17.27 -22.75
CA ALA A 155 3.90 -18.71 -22.99
C ALA A 155 4.29 -19.52 -21.74
N ASP A 156 4.56 -18.85 -20.62
CA ASP A 156 4.93 -19.55 -19.39
C ASP A 156 3.71 -20.16 -18.68
N PHE A 157 3.71 -21.49 -18.57
CA PHE A 157 2.69 -22.28 -17.88
C PHE A 157 3.15 -22.83 -16.53
N THR A 158 4.30 -22.38 -16.01
CA THR A 158 4.86 -22.84 -14.72
C THR A 158 3.86 -22.75 -13.57
N ILE A 159 2.95 -21.76 -13.62
CA ILE A 159 1.93 -21.56 -12.60
C ILE A 159 0.99 -22.76 -12.40
N LEU A 160 0.74 -23.53 -13.47
CA LEU A 160 -0.23 -24.64 -13.45
C LEU A 160 0.18 -25.74 -12.45
N SER A 161 1.48 -25.92 -12.21
CA SER A 161 2.01 -26.91 -11.27
C SER A 161 1.72 -26.58 -9.79
N PHE A 162 1.32 -25.34 -9.50
CA PHE A 162 1.09 -24.85 -8.13
C PHE A 162 -0.39 -24.59 -7.81
N LEU A 163 -1.28 -24.70 -8.79
CA LEU A 163 -2.71 -24.46 -8.57
C LEU A 163 -3.30 -25.53 -7.63
N THR A 164 -3.94 -25.08 -6.56
CA THR A 164 -4.62 -25.94 -5.58
C THR A 164 -5.84 -25.23 -5.01
N HIS A 165 -6.88 -25.99 -4.68
CA HIS A 165 -8.14 -25.49 -4.11
C HIS A 165 -7.96 -24.79 -2.74
N ALA A 166 -6.81 -24.97 -2.10
CA ALA A 166 -6.45 -24.35 -0.83
C ALA A 166 -6.04 -22.87 -0.97
N ILE A 167 -5.76 -22.39 -2.20
CA ILE A 167 -5.35 -21.00 -2.44
C ILE A 167 -6.54 -20.06 -2.19
N LEU A 168 -6.29 -19.07 -1.34
CA LEU A 168 -7.23 -18.01 -0.97
C LEU A 168 -6.82 -16.65 -1.54
N ARG A 169 -5.52 -16.44 -1.81
CA ARG A 169 -5.00 -15.20 -2.42
C ARG A 169 -4.15 -15.53 -3.63
N PHE A 170 -4.44 -14.86 -4.74
CA PHE A 170 -3.70 -15.00 -5.98
C PHE A 170 -3.33 -13.63 -6.53
N SER A 171 -2.06 -13.45 -6.87
CA SER A 171 -1.54 -12.24 -7.49
C SER A 171 -0.70 -12.59 -8.70
N ILE A 172 -0.92 -11.87 -9.80
CA ILE A 172 -0.11 -11.97 -11.01
C ILE A 172 0.35 -10.58 -11.45
N ASN A 173 1.63 -10.46 -11.80
CA ASN A 173 2.23 -9.23 -12.32
C ASN A 173 3.33 -9.57 -13.33
N HIS A 174 3.89 -8.54 -13.98
CA HIS A 174 5.03 -8.69 -14.88
C HIS A 174 6.34 -8.29 -14.22
N ALA A 175 7.40 -9.08 -14.45
CA ALA A 175 8.68 -8.89 -13.80
C ALA A 175 9.57 -7.78 -14.43
N SER A 176 9.38 -7.41 -15.71
CA SER A 176 10.36 -6.58 -16.45
C SER A 176 9.78 -5.70 -17.57
N GLY A 177 10.63 -4.78 -18.05
CA GLY A 177 10.33 -3.47 -18.68
C GLY A 177 9.96 -3.42 -20.17
N SER A 178 9.65 -4.53 -20.83
CA SER A 178 9.03 -4.53 -22.17
C SER A 178 7.54 -4.90 -22.13
N LEU A 179 7.17 -5.88 -21.30
CA LEU A 179 5.78 -6.36 -21.13
C LEU A 179 4.91 -5.44 -20.27
N ARG A 180 5.49 -4.47 -19.56
CA ARG A 180 4.72 -3.44 -18.83
C ARG A 180 3.80 -2.66 -19.77
N ASP A 181 4.24 -2.48 -21.00
CA ASP A 181 3.51 -1.78 -22.03
C ASP A 181 2.71 -2.72 -22.95
N GLU A 182 2.64 -4.02 -22.65
CA GLU A 182 1.77 -4.95 -23.38
C GLU A 182 0.39 -5.08 -22.73
N ILE A 183 -0.64 -5.19 -23.57
CA ILE A 183 -2.03 -5.38 -23.16
C ILE A 183 -2.36 -6.85 -23.31
N TRP A 184 -2.74 -7.51 -22.21
CA TRP A 184 -3.29 -8.86 -22.24
C TRP A 184 -4.59 -8.89 -23.01
N SER A 185 -4.58 -9.59 -24.14
CA SER A 185 -5.72 -9.68 -25.06
C SER A 185 -6.23 -11.11 -25.20
N VAL A 186 -7.40 -11.27 -25.82
CA VAL A 186 -7.93 -12.60 -26.17
C VAL A 186 -7.08 -13.29 -27.24
N HIS A 187 -6.24 -12.52 -27.96
CA HIS A 187 -5.34 -13.05 -28.98
C HIS A 187 -4.11 -13.73 -28.39
N ASP A 188 -3.95 -13.71 -27.06
CA ASP A 188 -2.89 -14.40 -26.35
C ASP A 188 -3.40 -15.74 -25.80
N PRO A 189 -3.29 -16.85 -26.57
CA PRO A 189 -3.88 -18.14 -26.20
C PRO A 189 -3.36 -18.67 -24.87
N GLY A 190 -2.10 -18.37 -24.51
CA GLY A 190 -1.52 -18.75 -23.23
C GLY A 190 -2.24 -18.13 -22.02
N LEU A 191 -2.59 -16.84 -22.11
CA LEU A 191 -3.26 -16.12 -21.03
C LEU A 191 -4.66 -16.68 -20.77
N SER A 192 -5.43 -16.89 -21.84
CA SER A 192 -6.78 -17.46 -21.73
C SER A 192 -6.77 -18.84 -21.06
N THR A 193 -5.74 -19.64 -21.36
CA THR A 193 -5.60 -21.01 -20.85
C THR A 193 -5.40 -21.04 -19.34
N TYR A 194 -4.45 -20.28 -18.80
CA TYR A 194 -4.24 -20.30 -17.35
C TYR A 194 -5.33 -19.53 -16.58
N LEU A 195 -5.94 -18.48 -17.14
CA LEU A 195 -7.09 -17.83 -16.47
C LEU A 195 -8.28 -18.78 -16.36
N HIS A 196 -8.51 -19.60 -17.40
CA HIS A 196 -9.50 -20.68 -17.30
C HIS A 196 -9.09 -21.70 -16.23
N ALA A 197 -7.82 -22.13 -16.19
CA ALA A 197 -7.32 -23.06 -15.17
C ALA A 197 -7.41 -22.49 -13.75
N ILE A 198 -7.16 -21.20 -13.55
CA ILE A 198 -7.33 -20.50 -12.27
C ILE A 198 -8.80 -20.51 -11.87
N SER A 199 -9.71 -20.17 -12.80
CA SER A 199 -11.15 -20.13 -12.52
C SER A 199 -11.70 -21.51 -12.12
N SER A 200 -11.15 -22.60 -12.64
CA SER A 200 -11.59 -23.97 -12.33
C SER A 200 -10.89 -24.55 -11.10
N SER A 201 -9.63 -24.21 -10.88
CA SER A 201 -8.80 -24.84 -9.83
C SER A 201 -8.87 -24.12 -8.49
N LEU A 202 -9.26 -22.83 -8.48
CA LEU A 202 -9.26 -21.97 -7.29
C LEU A 202 -10.68 -21.53 -6.88
N PRO A 203 -11.66 -22.43 -6.66
CA PRO A 203 -13.05 -22.04 -6.43
C PRO A 203 -13.26 -21.19 -5.16
N ASN A 204 -12.38 -21.33 -4.16
CA ASN A 204 -12.45 -20.64 -2.88
C ASN A 204 -11.64 -19.33 -2.82
N LEU A 205 -11.19 -18.82 -3.98
CA LEU A 205 -10.37 -17.62 -4.03
C LEU A 205 -11.11 -16.42 -3.41
N ARG A 206 -10.43 -15.73 -2.50
CA ARG A 206 -10.95 -14.56 -1.77
C ARG A 206 -10.30 -13.27 -2.24
N GLU A 207 -9.04 -13.33 -2.66
CA GLU A 207 -8.29 -12.16 -3.11
C GLU A 207 -7.66 -12.45 -4.46
N LEU A 208 -7.93 -11.58 -5.41
CA LEU A 208 -7.42 -11.63 -6.78
C LEU A 208 -6.76 -10.30 -7.11
N SER A 209 -5.49 -10.33 -7.52
CA SER A 209 -4.80 -9.17 -8.06
C SER A 209 -4.19 -9.51 -9.42
N ILE A 210 -4.56 -8.74 -10.45
CA ILE A 210 -3.99 -8.79 -11.79
C ILE A 210 -3.39 -7.40 -12.05
N GLN A 211 -2.09 -7.26 -11.80
CA GLN A 211 -1.36 -5.99 -11.91
C GLN A 211 -0.77 -5.80 -13.31
N THR A 212 -1.54 -6.21 -14.32
CA THR A 212 -1.16 -6.13 -15.73
C THR A 212 -2.34 -5.62 -16.53
N ARG A 213 -2.06 -4.79 -17.53
CA ARG A 213 -3.06 -4.25 -18.44
C ARG A 213 -3.78 -5.38 -19.17
N CYS A 214 -5.11 -5.42 -19.12
CA CYS A 214 -5.88 -6.50 -19.71
C CYS A 214 -7.20 -6.06 -20.36
N CYS A 215 -7.59 -6.73 -21.44
CA CYS A 215 -8.89 -6.54 -22.05
C CYS A 215 -10.00 -7.12 -21.14
N PRO A 216 -11.15 -6.45 -20.96
CA PRO A 216 -12.26 -6.95 -20.14
C PRO A 216 -12.73 -8.38 -20.46
N SER A 217 -12.63 -8.80 -21.72
CA SER A 217 -13.01 -10.13 -22.17
C SER A 217 -12.13 -11.26 -21.61
N ILE A 218 -10.85 -11.00 -21.33
CA ILE A 218 -9.90 -12.03 -20.86
C ILE A 218 -10.17 -12.47 -19.42
N ILE A 219 -10.78 -11.57 -18.62
CA ILE A 219 -11.09 -11.79 -17.20
C ILE A 219 -12.49 -12.38 -16.97
N LEU A 220 -13.31 -12.53 -18.01
CA LEU A 220 -14.65 -13.14 -17.90
C LEU A 220 -14.68 -14.55 -17.31
N PRO A 221 -13.70 -15.46 -17.56
CA PRO A 221 -13.68 -16.76 -16.90
C PRO A 221 -13.69 -16.68 -15.36
N LEU A 222 -13.22 -15.56 -14.80
CA LEU A 222 -13.15 -15.33 -13.35
C LEU A 222 -14.54 -15.10 -12.72
N VAL A 223 -15.61 -15.01 -13.51
CA VAL A 223 -17.03 -14.97 -13.04
C VAL A 223 -17.41 -16.15 -12.14
N ARG A 224 -16.69 -17.27 -12.25
CA ARG A 224 -16.90 -18.47 -11.43
C ARG A 224 -16.43 -18.30 -9.98
N LEU A 225 -15.60 -17.30 -9.70
CA LEU A 225 -14.99 -17.06 -8.39
C LEU A 225 -15.94 -16.26 -7.46
N ARG A 226 -16.97 -16.95 -6.93
CA ARG A 226 -18.05 -16.32 -6.14
C ARG A 226 -17.64 -15.88 -4.72
N HIS A 227 -16.49 -16.35 -4.24
CA HIS A 227 -15.99 -16.06 -2.88
C HIS A 227 -15.04 -14.86 -2.83
N LEU A 228 -14.84 -14.16 -3.95
CA LEU A 228 -14.00 -12.97 -4.02
C LEU A 228 -14.50 -11.87 -3.07
N ARG A 229 -13.56 -11.39 -2.26
CA ARG A 229 -13.70 -10.28 -1.31
C ARG A 229 -12.85 -9.09 -1.69
N LYS A 230 -11.69 -9.35 -2.29
CA LYS A 230 -10.79 -8.31 -2.78
C LYS A 230 -10.45 -8.56 -4.24
N VAL A 231 -10.61 -7.54 -5.06
CA VAL A 231 -10.29 -7.60 -6.49
C VAL A 231 -9.49 -6.36 -6.85
N SER A 232 -8.31 -6.58 -7.43
CA SER A 232 -7.44 -5.53 -7.95
C SER A 232 -7.15 -5.84 -9.42
N LEU A 233 -7.59 -4.96 -10.32
CA LEU A 233 -7.49 -5.16 -11.77
C LEU A 233 -6.96 -3.90 -12.45
N TYR A 234 -6.24 -4.09 -13.54
CA TYR A 234 -5.81 -3.02 -14.44
C TYR A 234 -6.43 -3.23 -15.84
N PRO A 235 -7.75 -3.10 -16.01
CA PRO A 235 -8.34 -3.29 -17.33
C PRO A 235 -8.09 -2.06 -18.22
N THR A 236 -7.96 -2.27 -19.53
CA THR A 236 -7.79 -1.16 -20.49
C THR A 236 -8.99 -0.24 -20.55
N SER A 237 -10.20 -0.79 -20.35
CA SER A 237 -11.46 -0.06 -20.28
C SER A 237 -12.44 -0.76 -19.34
N MET A 238 -13.51 -0.06 -18.95
CA MET A 238 -14.63 -0.65 -18.20
C MET A 238 -15.81 -0.84 -19.15
N ASP A 239 -16.19 -2.08 -19.45
CA ASP A 239 -17.38 -2.40 -20.24
C ASP A 239 -18.57 -2.87 -19.36
N CYS A 240 -19.76 -2.97 -19.95
CA CYS A 240 -20.95 -3.47 -19.26
C CYS A 240 -20.77 -4.89 -18.70
N THR A 241 -19.94 -5.72 -19.32
CA THR A 241 -19.77 -7.13 -18.99
C THR A 241 -18.93 -7.30 -17.72
N LEU A 242 -17.76 -6.65 -17.69
CA LEU A 242 -16.88 -6.57 -16.54
C LEU A 242 -17.58 -5.91 -15.36
N TYR A 243 -18.27 -4.79 -15.59
CA TYR A 243 -19.04 -4.14 -14.54
C TYR A 243 -20.07 -5.09 -13.92
N ARG A 244 -20.88 -5.77 -14.75
CA ARG A 244 -21.88 -6.73 -14.27
C ARG A 244 -21.24 -7.88 -13.52
N PHE A 245 -20.12 -8.41 -14.00
CA PHE A 245 -19.37 -9.44 -13.28
C PHE A 245 -19.00 -8.96 -11.88
N LEU A 246 -18.32 -7.82 -11.75
CA LEU A 246 -17.89 -7.28 -10.46
C LEU A 246 -19.07 -6.97 -9.55
N ALA A 247 -20.15 -6.40 -10.10
CA ALA A 247 -21.37 -6.09 -9.35
C ALA A 247 -22.09 -7.33 -8.82
N THR A 248 -21.95 -8.50 -9.47
CA THR A 248 -22.53 -9.78 -8.98
C THR A 248 -21.75 -10.41 -7.82
N LEU A 249 -20.56 -9.91 -7.49
CA LEU A 249 -19.76 -10.43 -6.38
C LEU A 249 -20.33 -9.92 -5.05
N VAL A 250 -21.28 -10.67 -4.49
CA VAL A 250 -22.01 -10.31 -3.25
C VAL A 250 -21.11 -10.14 -2.03
N ASN A 251 -19.92 -10.72 -2.04
CA ASN A 251 -18.94 -10.65 -0.95
C ASN A 251 -17.81 -9.64 -1.21
N LEU A 252 -17.86 -8.87 -2.30
CA LEU A 252 -16.79 -7.94 -2.67
C LEU A 252 -16.77 -6.74 -1.70
N VAL A 253 -15.69 -6.62 -0.94
CA VAL A 253 -15.46 -5.62 0.11
C VAL A 253 -14.46 -4.56 -0.36
N ASP A 254 -13.47 -4.97 -1.14
CA ASP A 254 -12.33 -4.14 -1.55
C ASP A 254 -12.16 -4.25 -3.06
N LEU A 255 -12.19 -3.11 -3.75
CA LEU A 255 -12.08 -3.05 -5.21
C LEU A 255 -11.05 -1.99 -5.60
N GLU A 256 -9.99 -2.44 -6.29
CA GLU A 256 -9.01 -1.58 -6.95
C GLU A 256 -9.14 -1.73 -8.47
N LEU A 257 -9.32 -0.61 -9.17
CA LEU A 257 -9.48 -0.56 -10.62
C LEU A 257 -8.57 0.53 -11.19
N ARG A 258 -7.62 0.15 -12.04
CA ARG A 258 -6.81 1.11 -12.78
C ARG A 258 -7.30 1.19 -14.21
N LEU A 259 -7.99 2.27 -14.58
CA LEU A 259 -8.50 2.48 -15.94
C LEU A 259 -7.55 3.44 -16.67
N GLU A 260 -7.15 3.08 -17.89
CA GLU A 260 -6.14 3.84 -18.64
C GLU A 260 -6.77 4.97 -19.45
N LEU A 261 -7.72 4.64 -20.33
CA LEU A 261 -8.45 5.59 -21.17
C LEU A 261 -9.82 4.96 -21.44
N MET A 262 -10.89 5.64 -21.04
CA MET A 262 -12.22 5.21 -21.44
C MET A 262 -12.65 6.07 -22.63
N ASP A 263 -12.89 5.42 -23.77
CA ASP A 263 -13.69 6.01 -24.83
C ASP A 263 -15.03 6.49 -24.25
N ASP A 264 -15.62 7.56 -24.81
CA ASP A 264 -16.94 8.12 -24.42
C ASP A 264 -18.12 7.15 -24.65
N THR A 265 -17.85 5.85 -24.73
CA THR A 265 -18.86 4.80 -24.74
C THR A 265 -19.75 4.92 -23.51
N ASP A 266 -21.04 5.08 -23.76
CA ASP A 266 -22.07 5.31 -22.77
C ASP A 266 -22.38 4.01 -21.99
N VAL A 267 -21.43 3.57 -21.15
CA VAL A 267 -21.55 2.34 -20.37
C VAL A 267 -22.57 2.54 -19.25
N ALA A 268 -23.71 1.87 -19.35
CA ALA A 268 -24.70 1.87 -18.29
C ALA A 268 -24.16 1.12 -17.06
N PHE A 269 -24.09 1.79 -15.91
CA PHE A 269 -23.72 1.21 -14.63
C PHE A 269 -24.98 0.95 -13.79
N PRO A 270 -25.61 -0.24 -13.90
CA PRO A 270 -26.76 -0.58 -13.07
C PRO A 270 -26.34 -0.66 -11.60
N GLN A 271 -27.29 -0.50 -10.67
CA GLN A 271 -26.97 -0.57 -9.24
C GLN A 271 -26.34 -1.91 -8.85
N GLY A 272 -25.29 -1.87 -8.01
CA GLY A 272 -24.52 -3.05 -7.59
C GLY A 272 -23.67 -2.80 -6.36
N PHE A 273 -22.75 -3.72 -6.06
CA PHE A 273 -21.74 -3.58 -4.99
C PHE A 273 -22.33 -3.40 -3.58
N ASN A 274 -23.18 -4.32 -3.15
CA ASN A 274 -23.90 -4.21 -1.87
C ASN A 274 -23.00 -4.34 -0.62
N ALA A 275 -21.83 -4.98 -0.74
CA ALA A 275 -20.92 -5.23 0.38
C ALA A 275 -19.63 -4.38 0.33
N LEU A 276 -19.51 -3.48 -0.65
CA LEU A 276 -18.28 -2.75 -0.91
C LEU A 276 -17.97 -1.74 0.21
N GLU A 277 -16.80 -1.85 0.82
CA GLU A 277 -16.35 -0.94 1.88
C GLU A 277 -15.27 0.02 1.40
N THR A 278 -14.42 -0.42 0.48
CA THR A 278 -13.28 0.34 -0.05
C THR A 278 -13.26 0.29 -1.57
N LEU A 279 -13.13 1.46 -2.20
CA LEU A 279 -12.90 1.61 -3.63
C LEU A 279 -11.61 2.41 -3.86
N ASP A 280 -10.73 1.88 -4.69
CA ASP A 280 -9.62 2.59 -5.29
C ASP A 280 -9.81 2.55 -6.82
N ILE A 281 -9.94 3.70 -7.46
CA ILE A 281 -10.23 3.78 -8.88
C ILE A 281 -9.43 4.88 -9.56
N SER A 282 -8.70 4.55 -10.62
CA SER A 282 -8.09 5.54 -11.51
C SER A 282 -8.84 5.63 -12.83
N GLY A 283 -8.90 6.82 -13.41
CA GLY A 283 -9.56 7.11 -14.68
C GLY A 283 -10.25 8.47 -14.67
N ARG A 284 -10.95 8.79 -15.76
CA ARG A 284 -11.68 10.06 -15.92
C ARG A 284 -12.77 10.23 -14.86
N LEU A 285 -12.83 11.41 -14.22
CA LEU A 285 -13.80 11.73 -13.17
C LEU A 285 -15.26 11.48 -13.57
N SER A 286 -15.67 11.85 -14.78
CA SER A 286 -17.05 11.67 -15.24
C SER A 286 -17.53 10.21 -15.16
N HIS A 287 -16.64 9.24 -15.43
CA HIS A 287 -16.93 7.82 -15.33
C HIS A 287 -16.90 7.32 -13.89
N ILE A 288 -15.96 7.81 -13.09
CA ILE A 288 -15.89 7.54 -11.66
C ILE A 288 -17.16 8.02 -10.96
N VAL A 289 -17.71 9.17 -11.34
CA VAL A 289 -18.98 9.71 -10.83
C VAL A 289 -20.12 8.73 -11.14
N ARG A 290 -20.25 8.30 -12.40
CA ARG A 290 -21.30 7.33 -12.77
C ARG A 290 -21.15 5.99 -12.05
N PHE A 291 -19.92 5.52 -11.87
CA PHE A 291 -19.62 4.31 -11.09
C PHE A 291 -20.02 4.49 -9.62
N ALA A 292 -19.66 5.60 -8.99
CA ALA A 292 -20.02 5.91 -7.60
C ALA A 292 -21.54 5.99 -7.39
N VAL A 293 -22.28 6.55 -8.36
CA VAL A 293 -23.76 6.56 -8.36
C VAL A 293 -24.34 5.15 -8.37
N ALA A 294 -23.65 4.16 -8.96
CA ALA A 294 -24.14 2.81 -9.07
C ALA A 294 -23.86 1.93 -7.83
N ILE A 295 -22.97 2.34 -6.92
CA ILE A 295 -22.67 1.60 -5.69
C ILE A 295 -23.84 1.69 -4.69
N ASN A 296 -24.31 0.54 -4.20
CA ASN A 296 -25.45 0.43 -3.28
C ASN A 296 -25.05 0.00 -1.85
N SER A 297 -23.75 -0.03 -1.54
CA SER A 297 -23.26 -0.41 -0.21
C SER A 297 -23.61 0.63 0.85
N THR A 298 -24.19 0.17 1.95
CA THR A 298 -24.38 0.96 3.18
C THR A 298 -23.14 0.96 4.09
N ALA A 299 -22.16 0.10 3.80
CA ALA A 299 -20.91 -0.04 4.55
C ALA A 299 -19.72 0.68 3.89
N PHE A 300 -19.97 1.51 2.86
CA PHE A 300 -18.93 2.19 2.10
C PHE A 300 -18.18 3.22 2.94
N ARG A 301 -16.90 2.94 3.27
CA ARG A 301 -16.08 3.69 4.23
C ARG A 301 -14.94 4.47 3.61
N SER A 302 -14.41 4.02 2.47
CA SER A 302 -13.16 4.54 1.94
C SER A 302 -13.21 4.65 0.43
N VAL A 303 -12.87 5.81 -0.11
CA VAL A 303 -12.73 6.02 -1.55
C VAL A 303 -11.41 6.70 -1.87
N SER A 304 -10.69 6.14 -2.84
CA SER A 304 -9.50 6.71 -3.45
C SER A 304 -9.77 6.88 -4.93
N ILE A 305 -9.61 8.09 -5.45
CA ILE A 305 -9.74 8.37 -6.88
C ILE A 305 -8.47 8.99 -7.42
N TYR A 306 -8.09 8.62 -8.64
CA TYR A 306 -6.91 9.14 -9.33
C TYR A 306 -7.23 9.47 -10.78
N ASP A 307 -7.32 10.75 -11.11
CA ASP A 307 -7.53 11.24 -12.47
C ASP A 307 -6.35 12.11 -12.90
N TYR A 308 -5.48 11.59 -13.76
CA TYR A 308 -4.33 12.34 -14.27
C TYR A 308 -4.39 12.52 -15.80
N ASP A 309 -5.56 12.38 -16.41
CA ASP A 309 -5.72 12.49 -17.86
C ASP A 309 -5.67 13.94 -18.37
N GLY A 310 -5.97 14.93 -17.51
CA GLY A 310 -5.98 16.34 -17.86
C GLY A 310 -7.25 16.81 -18.58
N GLU A 311 -8.26 15.96 -18.71
CA GLU A 311 -9.48 16.23 -19.47
C GLU A 311 -10.66 16.65 -18.58
N SER A 312 -10.74 16.13 -17.36
CA SER A 312 -11.79 16.49 -16.40
C SER A 312 -11.65 17.92 -15.87
N ASP A 313 -12.77 18.56 -15.56
CA ASP A 313 -12.80 19.93 -15.03
C ASP A 313 -13.23 20.01 -13.55
N GLU A 314 -13.28 21.22 -12.99
CA GLU A 314 -13.71 21.43 -11.61
C GLU A 314 -15.17 21.00 -11.34
N ARG A 315 -16.04 21.00 -12.35
CA ARG A 315 -17.45 20.61 -12.20
C ARG A 315 -17.56 19.11 -12.02
N ASP A 316 -16.77 18.33 -12.74
CA ASP A 316 -16.71 16.87 -12.57
C ASP A 316 -16.30 16.50 -11.13
N LEU A 317 -15.33 17.21 -10.58
CA LEU A 317 -14.86 17.01 -9.22
C LEU A 317 -15.92 17.43 -8.17
N CYS A 318 -16.58 18.57 -8.37
CA CYS A 318 -17.72 18.99 -7.55
C CYS A 318 -18.86 17.97 -7.58
N LEU A 319 -19.20 17.44 -8.76
CA LEU A 319 -20.22 16.40 -8.93
C LEU A 319 -19.83 15.13 -8.18
N PHE A 320 -18.58 14.70 -8.27
CA PHE A 320 -18.09 13.55 -7.52
C PHE A 320 -18.27 13.71 -6.01
N PHE A 321 -17.83 14.83 -5.44
CA PHE A 321 -18.01 15.09 -4.00
C PHE A 321 -19.48 15.26 -3.60
N ALA A 322 -20.33 15.81 -4.47
CA ALA A 322 -21.77 15.86 -4.26
C ALA A 322 -22.41 14.46 -4.20
N VAL A 323 -21.97 13.53 -5.06
CA VAL A 323 -22.40 12.12 -5.03
C VAL A 323 -21.98 11.47 -3.71
N LEU A 324 -20.73 11.67 -3.28
CA LEU A 324 -20.26 11.13 -1.99
C LEU A 324 -21.10 11.65 -0.81
N ARG A 325 -21.37 12.95 -0.80
CA ARG A 325 -22.24 13.60 0.19
C ARG A 325 -23.63 12.99 0.20
N HIS A 326 -24.24 12.78 -0.96
CA HIS A 326 -25.62 12.31 -1.05
C HIS A 326 -25.77 10.83 -0.69
N LYS A 327 -24.86 9.98 -1.18
CA LYS A 327 -24.99 8.53 -1.04
C LYS A 327 -24.35 7.96 0.23
N PHE A 328 -23.22 8.52 0.67
CA PHE A 328 -22.37 7.90 1.68
C PHE A 328 -22.21 8.76 2.94
N ARG A 329 -23.17 9.67 3.20
CA ARG A 329 -23.12 10.63 4.31
C ARG A 329 -22.80 10.02 5.67
N SER A 330 -23.38 8.86 5.96
CA SER A 330 -23.28 8.20 7.28
C SER A 330 -22.13 7.18 7.38
N SER A 331 -21.68 6.63 6.25
CA SER A 331 -20.74 5.51 6.20
C SER A 331 -19.31 5.92 5.84
N LEU A 332 -19.14 6.97 5.03
CA LEU A 332 -17.84 7.39 4.52
C LEU A 332 -16.95 7.91 5.65
N ARG A 333 -15.68 7.52 5.65
CA ARG A 333 -14.67 7.88 6.65
C ARG A 333 -13.41 8.43 6.03
N ARG A 334 -13.05 7.97 4.82
CA ARG A 334 -11.79 8.32 4.18
C ARG A 334 -12.02 8.70 2.72
N VAL A 335 -11.46 9.85 2.34
CA VAL A 335 -11.49 10.35 0.97
C VAL A 335 -10.06 10.66 0.55
N THR A 336 -9.61 10.02 -0.51
CA THR A 336 -8.37 10.34 -1.21
C THR A 336 -8.69 10.73 -2.64
N CYS A 337 -8.14 11.85 -3.08
CA CYS A 337 -8.37 12.39 -4.41
C CYS A 337 -7.03 12.87 -4.98
N GLY A 338 -6.60 12.26 -6.08
CA GLY A 338 -5.46 12.66 -6.89
C GLY A 338 -5.95 13.19 -8.24
N THR A 339 -5.67 14.43 -8.62
CA THR A 339 -6.17 15.01 -9.87
C THR A 339 -5.14 15.78 -10.69
N MET A 340 -5.31 15.81 -12.00
CA MET A 340 -4.79 16.81 -12.92
C MET A 340 -5.97 17.30 -13.74
N LEU A 341 -6.56 18.42 -13.35
CA LEU A 341 -7.71 18.98 -14.07
C LEU A 341 -7.26 19.68 -15.36
N LYS A 342 -8.18 19.82 -16.30
CA LYS A 342 -8.03 20.70 -17.44
C LYS A 342 -7.74 22.11 -16.94
N LYS A 343 -6.69 22.75 -17.45
CA LYS A 343 -6.28 24.09 -16.99
C LYS A 343 -7.42 25.09 -17.16
N THR A 344 -8.07 25.40 -16.05
CA THR A 344 -8.99 26.52 -15.89
C THR A 344 -8.33 27.57 -15.00
N THR A 345 -8.88 28.80 -14.99
CA THR A 345 -8.48 29.83 -14.03
C THR A 345 -8.53 29.29 -12.61
N SER A 346 -7.54 29.61 -11.77
CA SER A 346 -7.44 29.01 -10.42
C SER A 346 -8.72 29.21 -9.60
N VAL A 347 -9.34 28.10 -9.19
CA VAL A 347 -10.60 28.07 -8.42
C VAL A 347 -10.29 27.99 -6.92
N PRO A 348 -11.08 28.63 -6.03
CA PRO A 348 -10.99 28.40 -4.59
C PRO A 348 -11.26 26.93 -4.26
N LEU A 349 -10.33 26.27 -3.57
CA LEU A 349 -10.49 24.85 -3.20
C LEU A 349 -11.74 24.62 -2.34
N ILE A 350 -12.09 25.61 -1.51
CA ILE A 350 -13.25 25.55 -0.61
C ILE A 350 -14.56 25.31 -1.37
N ASP A 351 -14.70 25.88 -2.58
CA ASP A 351 -15.90 25.75 -3.40
C ASP A 351 -16.08 24.31 -3.88
N ILE A 352 -14.96 23.62 -4.12
CA ILE A 352 -14.95 22.22 -4.56
C ILE A 352 -15.15 21.28 -3.39
N ILE A 353 -14.49 21.55 -2.26
CA ILE A 353 -14.52 20.68 -1.07
C ILE A 353 -15.81 20.85 -0.25
N TYR A 354 -16.59 21.91 -0.47
CA TYR A 354 -17.82 22.19 0.27
C TYR A 354 -18.75 20.97 0.47
N PRO A 355 -19.03 20.10 -0.54
CA PRO A 355 -19.86 18.92 -0.33
C PRO A 355 -19.27 17.93 0.70
N LEU A 356 -17.94 17.84 0.81
CA LEU A 356 -17.27 17.02 1.82
C LEU A 356 -17.34 17.61 3.22
N MET A 357 -17.44 18.94 3.35
CA MET A 357 -17.60 19.62 4.65
C MET A 357 -18.92 19.25 5.33
N GLU A 358 -19.89 18.80 4.55
CA GLU A 358 -21.16 18.30 5.06
C GLU A 358 -21.15 16.81 5.45
N LEU A 359 -19.99 16.16 5.44
CA LEU A 359 -19.80 14.77 5.87
C LEU A 359 -19.28 14.71 7.32
N PRO A 360 -20.16 14.51 8.33
CA PRO A 360 -19.76 14.61 9.74
C PRO A 360 -18.86 13.49 10.32
N PRO A 361 -18.61 12.32 9.69
CA PRO A 361 -17.73 11.30 10.25
C PRO A 361 -16.38 11.12 9.53
N LEU A 362 -15.84 12.12 8.82
CA LEU A 362 -14.56 11.95 8.12
C LEU A 362 -13.36 11.87 9.08
N ASP A 363 -12.59 10.79 8.95
CA ASP A 363 -11.37 10.51 9.73
C ASP A 363 -10.10 10.91 8.97
N SER A 364 -10.13 10.85 7.63
CA SER A 364 -8.97 11.14 6.78
C SER A 364 -9.38 11.76 5.46
N ILE A 365 -8.77 12.89 5.12
CA ILE A 365 -8.93 13.57 3.84
C ILE A 365 -7.54 13.75 3.22
N SER A 366 -7.41 13.34 1.97
CA SER A 366 -6.20 13.55 1.18
C SER A 366 -6.58 14.10 -0.18
N PHE A 367 -6.22 15.33 -0.46
CA PHE A 367 -6.38 16.00 -1.73
C PHE A 367 -5.00 16.30 -2.31
N ASN A 368 -4.68 15.70 -3.46
CA ASN A 368 -3.44 15.91 -4.18
C ASN A 368 -3.78 16.32 -5.60
N SER A 369 -3.30 17.48 -6.04
CA SER A 369 -3.57 17.95 -7.38
C SER A 369 -2.33 18.51 -8.06
N MET A 370 -2.20 18.23 -9.35
CA MET A 370 -1.22 18.83 -10.24
C MET A 370 -1.70 20.18 -10.79
N THR A 371 -2.98 20.52 -10.61
CA THR A 371 -3.54 21.82 -10.97
C THR A 371 -3.55 22.79 -9.78
N PRO A 372 -3.37 24.10 -10.03
CA PRO A 372 -3.30 25.07 -8.96
C PRO A 372 -4.66 25.47 -8.40
N PHE A 373 -4.76 25.58 -7.07
CA PHE A 373 -5.93 26.06 -6.36
C PHE A 373 -5.62 27.27 -5.47
N ARG A 374 -6.67 27.99 -5.10
CA ARG A 374 -6.63 29.07 -4.11
C ARG A 374 -7.13 28.57 -2.76
N THR A 375 -6.41 28.91 -1.69
CA THR A 375 -6.85 28.58 -0.31
C THR A 375 -6.26 29.58 0.67
N SER A 376 -7.15 30.24 1.42
CA SER A 376 -6.77 31.16 2.48
C SER A 376 -6.73 30.48 3.86
N SER A 377 -6.15 31.15 4.86
CA SER A 377 -6.22 30.70 6.27
C SER A 377 -7.67 30.55 6.75
N THR A 378 -8.59 31.39 6.25
CA THR A 378 -10.01 31.32 6.63
C THR A 378 -10.67 30.06 6.07
N ASP A 379 -10.29 29.64 4.87
CA ASP A 379 -10.80 28.41 4.25
C ASP A 379 -10.32 27.17 5.00
N LEU A 380 -9.03 27.12 5.36
CA LEU A 380 -8.49 26.03 6.17
C LEU A 380 -9.18 25.92 7.55
N THR A 381 -9.49 27.07 8.16
CA THR A 381 -10.20 27.10 9.45
C THR A 381 -11.63 26.59 9.30
N LYS A 382 -12.35 27.01 8.24
CA LYS A 382 -13.69 26.50 7.94
C LYS A 382 -13.68 24.98 7.70
N MET A 383 -12.72 24.50 6.91
CA MET A 383 -12.52 23.08 6.66
C MET A 383 -12.31 22.29 7.96
N ALA A 384 -11.40 22.76 8.82
CA ALA A 384 -11.13 22.10 10.11
C ALA A 384 -12.34 22.09 11.04
N ALA A 385 -13.10 23.18 11.10
CA ALA A 385 -14.32 23.26 11.90
C ALA A 385 -15.40 22.25 11.46
N SER A 386 -15.41 21.87 10.18
CA SER A 386 -16.33 20.86 9.65
C SER A 386 -15.96 19.43 9.99
N TRP A 387 -14.71 19.14 10.36
CA TRP A 387 -14.22 17.77 10.65
C TRP A 387 -13.48 17.69 11.99
N PRO A 388 -14.17 17.82 13.12
CA PRO A 388 -13.52 17.86 14.44
C PRO A 388 -12.82 16.55 14.83
N ASN A 389 -13.24 15.42 14.26
CA ASN A 389 -12.66 14.10 14.53
C ASN A 389 -11.52 13.70 13.57
N LEU A 390 -11.07 14.63 12.72
CA LEU A 390 -10.11 14.34 11.66
C LEU A 390 -8.76 13.90 12.23
N THR A 391 -8.27 12.75 11.78
CA THR A 391 -6.97 12.19 12.17
C THR A 391 -5.88 12.47 11.15
N ALA A 392 -6.24 12.69 9.89
CA ALA A 392 -5.30 13.04 8.84
C ALA A 392 -5.90 14.04 7.83
N LEU A 393 -5.22 15.16 7.64
CA LEU A 393 -5.50 16.13 6.59
C LEU A 393 -4.28 16.24 5.69
N ARG A 394 -4.42 15.96 4.40
CA ARG A 394 -3.37 16.20 3.42
C ARG A 394 -3.94 17.00 2.26
N ILE A 395 -3.36 18.16 2.02
CA ILE A 395 -3.71 19.03 0.90
C ILE A 395 -2.40 19.37 0.20
N CYS A 396 -2.26 18.92 -1.04
CA CYS A 396 -1.04 19.05 -1.83
C CYS A 396 -1.41 19.56 -3.23
N TYR A 397 -1.08 20.80 -3.55
CA TYR A 397 -1.18 21.36 -4.90
C TYR A 397 -0.30 22.62 -4.95
N ASP A 398 0.09 23.08 -6.13
CA ASP A 398 0.82 24.36 -6.23
C ASP A 398 -0.14 25.54 -6.14
N SER A 399 0.16 26.55 -5.34
CA SER A 399 -0.68 27.74 -5.21
C SER A 399 0.05 28.96 -5.74
N GLU A 400 -0.67 29.78 -6.50
CA GLU A 400 -0.21 31.09 -6.96
C GLU A 400 -0.48 32.19 -5.91
N ASP A 401 -1.33 31.92 -4.93
CA ASP A 401 -1.68 32.87 -3.87
C ASP A 401 -0.59 33.02 -2.81
N GLU A 402 -0.70 34.07 -2.00
CA GLU A 402 0.12 34.21 -0.80
C GLU A 402 -0.18 33.06 0.19
N PRO A 403 0.84 32.31 0.65
CA PRO A 403 0.63 31.18 1.54
C PRO A 403 0.02 31.59 2.88
N PRO A 404 -0.79 30.73 3.51
CA PRO A 404 -1.37 31.02 4.82
C PRO A 404 -0.28 31.14 5.88
N HIS A 405 -0.43 32.15 6.74
CA HIS A 405 0.46 32.38 7.87
C HIS A 405 0.48 31.19 8.83
N ILE A 406 1.64 30.88 9.40
CA ILE A 406 1.86 29.76 10.33
C ILE A 406 0.89 29.73 11.53
N SER A 407 0.31 30.89 11.88
CA SER A 407 -0.73 30.98 12.92
C SER A 407 -1.94 30.08 12.69
N VAL A 408 -2.23 29.69 11.45
CA VAL A 408 -3.32 28.74 11.12
C VAL A 408 -3.16 27.41 11.85
N LEU A 409 -1.93 27.02 12.19
CA LEU A 409 -1.65 25.79 12.94
C LEU A 409 -2.28 25.79 14.33
N LEU A 410 -2.40 26.95 14.98
CA LEU A 410 -3.09 27.06 16.27
C LEU A 410 -4.57 26.75 16.14
N GLU A 411 -5.24 27.35 15.16
CA GLU A 411 -6.67 27.12 14.93
C GLU A 411 -6.94 25.67 14.53
N LEU A 412 -6.10 25.07 13.67
CA LEU A 412 -6.18 23.65 13.33
C LEU A 412 -6.00 22.75 14.57
N SER A 413 -5.08 23.08 15.47
CA SER A 413 -4.84 22.30 16.69
C SER A 413 -6.04 22.32 17.65
N ARG A 414 -6.81 23.42 17.66
CA ARG A 414 -8.00 23.58 18.50
C ARG A 414 -9.21 22.88 17.90
N LEU A 415 -9.41 23.03 16.58
CA LEU A 415 -10.58 22.50 15.88
C LEU A 415 -10.48 21.00 15.62
N CYS A 416 -9.27 20.45 15.45
CA CYS A 416 -9.03 19.04 15.17
C CYS A 416 -8.08 18.41 16.21
N PRO A 417 -8.51 18.21 17.47
CA PRO A 417 -7.64 17.76 18.56
C PRO A 417 -7.05 16.35 18.37
N HIS A 418 -7.66 15.54 17.49
CA HIS A 418 -7.22 14.18 17.19
C HIS A 418 -6.30 14.08 15.96
N LEU A 419 -5.93 15.22 15.36
CA LEU A 419 -5.12 15.26 14.14
C LEU A 419 -3.71 14.73 14.38
N ARG A 420 -3.34 13.70 13.60
CA ARG A 420 -2.03 13.02 13.67
C ARG A 420 -1.13 13.36 12.49
N ILE A 421 -1.72 13.65 11.33
CA ILE A 421 -0.98 13.94 10.10
C ILE A 421 -1.58 15.18 9.46
N LEU A 422 -0.75 16.19 9.26
CA LEU A 422 -1.10 17.43 8.58
C LEU A 422 -0.12 17.68 7.44
N THR A 423 -0.63 17.75 6.21
CA THR A 423 0.09 18.28 5.06
C THR A 423 -0.69 19.45 4.49
N LEU A 424 -0.05 20.61 4.39
CA LEU A 424 -0.59 21.81 3.74
C LEU A 424 0.15 22.10 2.43
N PRO A 425 -0.45 22.81 1.47
CA PRO A 425 0.19 23.13 0.19
C PRO A 425 1.50 23.90 0.39
N SER A 426 1.41 24.95 1.22
CA SER A 426 2.48 25.86 1.57
C SER A 426 2.14 26.56 2.90
N LEU A 427 3.14 27.13 3.55
CA LEU A 427 3.00 27.94 4.76
C LEU A 427 3.90 29.16 4.67
N ASP A 428 3.43 30.27 5.22
CA ASP A 428 4.20 31.48 5.42
C ASP A 428 4.77 31.51 6.84
N PHE A 429 6.10 31.61 6.91
CA PHE A 429 6.89 31.57 8.14
C PHE A 429 7.40 32.96 8.55
N ARG A 430 6.81 34.03 8.02
CA ARG A 430 7.15 35.41 8.40
C ARG A 430 6.95 35.66 9.89
N SER A 431 7.76 36.59 10.41
CA SER A 431 7.63 37.14 11.76
C SER A 431 6.53 38.24 11.78
N PRO A 432 5.82 38.44 12.92
CA PRO A 432 5.95 37.73 14.18
C PRO A 432 5.23 36.38 14.19
N VAL A 433 5.95 35.36 14.67
CA VAL A 433 5.33 34.08 15.01
C VAL A 433 4.43 34.30 16.24
N PRO A 434 3.21 33.73 16.30
CA PRO A 434 2.30 34.00 17.40
C PRO A 434 2.87 33.52 18.73
N ASP A 435 2.81 34.38 19.75
CA ASP A 435 3.08 33.96 21.12
C ASP A 435 1.97 33.01 21.58
N TYR A 436 2.35 31.78 21.90
CA TYR A 436 1.42 30.76 22.37
C TYR A 436 1.93 30.09 23.63
N THR A 437 1.14 30.19 24.70
CA THR A 437 1.32 29.48 25.95
C THR A 437 0.16 28.49 26.12
N PRO A 438 0.41 27.17 26.11
CA PRO A 438 -0.64 26.18 26.27
C PRO A 438 -1.27 26.28 27.66
N PRO A 439 -2.60 26.07 27.79
CA PRO A 439 -3.27 26.06 29.09
C PRO A 439 -2.67 24.99 30.03
N PRO A 440 -2.66 25.23 31.36
CA PRO A 440 -2.04 24.30 32.33
C PRO A 440 -2.62 22.88 32.38
N ALA A 441 -3.76 22.64 31.73
CA ALA A 441 -4.52 21.38 31.79
C ALA A 441 -4.87 20.77 30.41
N THR A 442 -4.32 21.31 29.31
CA THR A 442 -4.55 20.72 27.98
C THR A 442 -3.63 19.52 27.75
N GLN A 443 -4.21 18.40 27.34
CA GLN A 443 -3.44 17.28 26.83
C GLN A 443 -2.59 17.74 25.63
N PRO A 444 -1.34 17.26 25.49
CA PRO A 444 -0.50 17.59 24.36
C PRO A 444 -1.17 17.14 23.07
N HIS A 445 -1.13 18.00 22.04
CA HIS A 445 -1.73 17.68 20.76
C HIS A 445 -1.04 16.47 20.11
N ALA A 446 -1.83 15.52 19.60
CA ALA A 446 -1.35 14.22 19.11
C ALA A 446 -0.73 14.25 17.70
N LEU A 447 -0.31 15.43 17.20
CA LEU A 447 0.20 15.57 15.83
C LEU A 447 1.58 14.93 15.74
N ARG A 448 1.73 13.96 14.83
CA ARG A 448 2.97 13.18 14.64
C ARG A 448 3.73 13.55 13.38
N ALA A 449 3.05 14.08 12.37
CA ALA A 449 3.67 14.49 11.11
C ALA A 449 3.09 15.82 10.64
N LEU A 450 3.96 16.82 10.49
CA LEU A 450 3.66 18.11 9.86
C LEU A 450 4.48 18.23 8.58
N ASN A 451 3.83 18.44 7.44
CA ASN A 451 4.48 18.56 6.14
C ASN A 451 3.93 19.77 5.37
N VAL A 452 4.76 20.32 4.50
CA VAL A 452 4.33 21.24 3.44
C VAL A 452 4.63 20.59 2.10
N ALA A 453 3.69 20.67 1.16
CA ALA A 453 3.83 20.02 -0.14
C ALA A 453 4.91 20.70 -0.99
N PHE A 454 5.08 22.01 -0.85
CA PHE A 454 6.07 22.82 -1.56
C PHE A 454 6.96 23.61 -0.60
N PHE A 455 8.23 23.83 -0.99
CA PHE A 455 9.11 24.69 -0.21
C PHE A 455 8.54 26.10 -0.11
N PRO A 456 8.73 26.80 1.03
CA PRO A 456 8.28 28.18 1.14
C PRO A 456 8.94 29.03 0.04
N ARG A 457 8.13 29.87 -0.61
CA ARG A 457 8.61 30.79 -1.67
C ARG A 457 9.50 31.92 -1.11
N ARG A 458 9.50 32.11 0.21
CA ARG A 458 10.30 33.09 0.96
C ARG A 458 11.20 32.37 1.96
N ALA A 459 12.33 32.98 2.30
CA ALA A 459 13.25 32.46 3.30
C ALA A 459 12.62 32.50 4.70
N ILE A 460 13.00 31.54 5.55
CA ILE A 460 12.61 31.53 6.97
C ILE A 460 13.61 32.42 7.71
N GLU A 461 13.19 33.63 8.08
CA GLU A 461 14.04 34.63 8.73
C GLU A 461 14.55 34.16 10.09
N ASP A 462 13.66 33.57 10.90
CA ASP A 462 13.99 33.04 12.22
C ASP A 462 13.54 31.57 12.39
N PRO A 463 14.37 30.60 11.98
CA PRO A 463 14.06 29.18 12.15
C PRO A 463 13.90 28.75 13.62
N MET A 464 14.52 29.46 14.57
CA MET A 464 14.47 29.10 15.99
C MET A 464 13.12 29.45 16.61
N SER A 465 12.61 30.66 16.37
CA SER A 465 11.27 31.07 16.85
C SER A 465 10.17 30.22 16.23
N VAL A 466 10.28 29.90 14.93
CA VAL A 466 9.36 28.98 14.25
C VAL A 466 9.42 27.58 14.85
N ALA A 467 10.62 27.05 15.12
CA ALA A 467 10.77 25.74 15.75
C ALA A 467 10.14 25.70 17.14
N GLN A 468 10.39 26.72 17.96
CA GLN A 468 9.82 26.83 19.31
C GLN A 468 8.29 26.86 19.27
N PHE A 469 7.71 27.65 18.37
CA PHE A 469 6.27 27.70 18.18
C PHE A 469 5.69 26.33 17.80
N ILE A 470 6.23 25.68 16.75
CA ILE A 470 5.76 24.37 16.31
C ILE A 470 5.90 23.32 17.42
N ASP A 471 7.01 23.33 18.14
CA ASP A 471 7.30 22.41 19.24
C ASP A 471 6.34 22.62 20.43
N THR A 472 5.92 23.86 20.68
CA THR A 472 4.95 24.22 21.73
C THR A 472 3.53 23.79 21.36
N VAL A 473 3.12 23.99 20.09
CA VAL A 473 1.78 23.61 19.62
C VAL A 473 1.66 22.09 19.44
N PHE A 474 2.71 21.44 18.93
CA PHE A 474 2.72 20.02 18.56
C PHE A 474 3.92 19.27 19.14
N PRO A 475 3.92 19.00 20.46
CA PRO A 475 5.05 18.40 21.14
C PRO A 475 5.36 16.95 20.69
N GLU A 476 4.36 16.21 20.21
CA GLU A 476 4.44 14.79 19.84
C GLU A 476 4.91 14.53 18.39
N LEU A 477 5.41 15.56 17.69
CA LEU A 477 5.89 15.42 16.31
C LEU A 477 7.04 14.41 16.20
N VAL A 478 7.06 13.61 15.14
CA VAL A 478 8.15 12.67 14.82
C VAL A 478 9.03 13.30 13.74
N LEU A 479 10.30 13.59 14.07
CA LEU A 479 11.23 14.33 13.19
C LEU A 479 11.53 13.61 11.87
N GLU A 480 11.52 12.28 11.87
CA GLU A 480 11.72 11.44 10.69
C GLU A 480 10.55 11.53 9.69
N ARG A 481 9.38 11.97 10.16
CA ARG A 481 8.11 12.03 9.40
C ARG A 481 7.62 13.46 9.15
N THR A 482 8.37 14.44 9.62
CA THR A 482 8.02 15.87 9.62
C THR A 482 8.96 16.62 8.68
N LEU A 483 8.38 17.41 7.78
CA LEU A 483 9.11 18.23 6.81
C LEU A 483 10.00 17.41 5.86
N VAL A 484 9.56 16.20 5.51
CA VAL A 484 10.35 15.18 4.77
C VAL A 484 10.34 15.40 3.27
N SER A 485 9.23 15.89 2.72
CA SER A 485 9.00 15.94 1.27
C SER A 485 8.34 17.26 0.87
N ALA A 486 9.16 18.25 0.54
CA ALA A 486 8.71 19.47 -0.12
C ALA A 486 9.19 19.45 -1.58
N ARG A 487 8.25 19.64 -2.52
CA ARG A 487 8.55 19.84 -3.94
C ARG A 487 9.05 21.27 -4.15
N ARG A 488 9.80 21.49 -5.23
CA ARG A 488 10.22 22.83 -5.63
C ARG A 488 9.02 23.54 -6.27
N PRO A 489 8.67 24.76 -5.84
CA PRO A 489 7.77 25.61 -6.63
C PRO A 489 8.42 25.94 -7.97
N ASP A 490 7.61 26.10 -9.02
CA ASP A 490 8.12 26.55 -10.31
C ASP A 490 8.77 27.94 -10.19
N GLY A 491 9.97 28.09 -10.76
CA GLY A 491 10.68 29.37 -10.84
C GLY A 491 11.41 29.84 -9.57
N VAL A 492 11.43 29.08 -8.46
CA VAL A 492 12.07 29.50 -7.20
C VAL A 492 13.18 28.54 -6.75
N LYS A 493 14.35 29.08 -6.39
CA LYS A 493 15.42 28.29 -5.74
C LYS A 493 15.03 28.01 -4.28
N PRO A 494 14.86 26.75 -3.86
CA PRO A 494 14.45 26.44 -2.49
C PRO A 494 15.58 26.78 -1.50
N ASP A 495 15.24 27.40 -0.38
CA ASP A 495 16.17 27.59 0.74
C ASP A 495 16.30 26.30 1.56
N ARG A 496 17.07 25.35 1.02
CA ARG A 496 17.36 24.07 1.69
C ARG A 496 18.09 24.24 3.02
N TRP A 497 18.84 25.32 3.18
CA TRP A 497 19.63 25.60 4.38
C TRP A 497 18.73 26.03 5.53
N ALA A 498 17.82 26.98 5.31
CA ALA A 498 16.85 27.37 6.33
C ALA A 498 15.91 26.21 6.72
N TRP A 499 15.53 25.39 5.74
CA TRP A 499 14.72 24.18 5.99
C TRP A 499 15.45 23.15 6.86
N GLY A 500 16.74 22.90 6.58
CA GLY A 500 17.60 22.05 7.42
C GLY A 500 17.73 22.58 8.84
N ARG A 501 18.01 23.89 8.99
CA ARG A 501 18.12 24.54 10.30
C ARG A 501 16.83 24.48 11.12
N LEU A 502 15.66 24.63 10.48
CA LEU A 502 14.37 24.47 11.16
C LEU A 502 14.22 23.05 11.72
N ARG A 503 14.59 22.01 10.96
CA ARG A 503 14.53 20.62 11.42
C ARG A 503 15.51 20.34 12.56
N GLU A 504 16.72 20.89 12.48
CA GLU A 504 17.73 20.79 13.55
C GLU A 504 17.25 21.48 14.83
N ALA A 505 16.71 22.70 14.72
CA ALA A 505 16.13 23.45 15.84
C ALA A 505 14.98 22.69 16.52
N LEU A 506 14.06 22.12 15.73
CA LEU A 506 12.99 21.24 16.23
C LEU A 506 13.55 20.01 16.97
N GLY A 507 14.65 19.45 16.47
CA GLY A 507 15.36 18.35 17.14
C GLY A 507 15.92 18.76 18.50
N ALA A 508 16.55 19.93 18.57
CA ALA A 508 17.13 20.47 19.80
C ALA A 508 16.06 20.75 20.88
N PHE A 509 14.92 21.36 20.51
CA PHE A 509 13.83 21.63 21.47
C PHE A 509 13.21 20.34 22.02
N LYS A 510 12.97 19.34 21.17
CA LYS A 510 12.47 18.03 21.62
C LYS A 510 13.44 17.31 22.54
N ALA A 511 14.74 17.30 22.18
CA ALA A 511 15.76 16.70 23.02
C ALA A 511 15.76 17.35 24.41
N ARG A 512 15.74 18.68 24.50
CA ARG A 512 15.65 19.42 25.77
C ARG A 512 14.43 19.01 26.59
N ARG A 513 13.25 18.89 25.96
CA ARG A 513 12.02 18.47 26.66
C ARG A 513 12.11 17.04 27.20
N MET A 514 12.67 16.10 26.44
CA MET A 514 12.84 14.72 26.90
C MET A 514 13.79 14.65 28.11
N HIS A 515 14.87 15.43 28.12
CA HIS A 515 15.79 15.50 29.26
C HIS A 515 15.14 16.14 30.50
N SER A 516 14.37 17.23 30.33
CA SER A 516 13.64 17.86 31.44
C SER A 516 12.51 16.97 31.99
N GLY A 517 11.80 16.24 31.13
CA GLY A 517 10.75 15.30 31.53
C GLY A 517 11.28 14.04 32.24
N ALA A 518 12.49 13.58 31.88
CA ALA A 518 13.18 12.50 32.58
C ALA A 518 13.64 12.92 33.98
N SER A 519 14.18 14.14 34.11
CA SER A 519 14.59 14.72 35.40
C SER A 519 13.41 14.92 36.37
N VAL A 520 12.25 15.33 35.88
CA VAL A 520 11.03 15.46 36.72
C VAL A 520 10.47 14.10 37.15
N ARG A 521 10.60 13.05 36.33
CA ARG A 521 10.19 11.68 36.71
C ARG A 521 11.12 11.05 37.75
N GLU A 522 12.42 11.33 37.70
CA GLU A 522 13.37 10.88 38.74
C GLU A 522 13.14 11.59 40.09
N HIS A 523 12.77 12.88 40.07
CA HIS A 523 12.42 13.60 41.31
C HIS A 523 11.03 13.24 41.86
N GLY A 524 10.06 12.88 41.01
CA GLY A 524 8.74 12.40 41.44
C GLY A 524 8.77 10.99 42.08
N LEU A 525 9.68 10.12 41.64
CA LEU A 525 9.92 8.82 42.28
C LEU A 525 10.72 8.94 43.60
N SER A 526 11.57 9.97 43.74
CA SER A 526 12.29 10.25 44.99
C SER A 526 11.40 10.92 46.06
N ALA A 527 10.43 11.74 45.66
CA ALA A 527 9.50 12.41 46.59
C ALA A 527 8.42 11.47 47.17
N ALA A 528 8.10 10.34 46.50
CA ALA A 528 7.17 9.34 47.03
C ALA A 528 7.78 8.43 48.12
N TYR A 529 9.09 8.53 48.39
CA TYR A 529 9.79 7.72 49.40
C TYR A 529 10.17 8.48 50.69
N HIS A 530 9.86 9.78 50.81
CA HIS A 530 10.23 10.59 51.99
C HIS A 530 9.04 11.23 52.74
N GLY A 531 7.84 10.66 52.60
CA GLY A 531 6.64 11.08 53.32
C GLY A 531 6.07 10.02 54.26
N SER A 532 6.90 9.36 55.07
CA SER A 532 6.46 8.52 56.19
C SER A 532 7.60 8.27 57.18
N GLN A 533 8.03 9.32 57.86
CA GLN A 533 8.64 9.23 59.20
C GLN A 533 8.62 10.62 59.85
N ASP A 534 8.11 10.65 61.10
CA ASP A 534 8.15 11.72 62.10
C ASP A 534 7.09 12.84 62.05
N THR A 535 5.86 12.57 62.52
CA THR A 535 5.35 12.91 63.89
C THR A 535 3.87 12.60 64.03
#